data_AF-A0A969RLQ9-F1
#
_entry.id   AF-A0A969RLQ9-F1
#
_cell.length_a   1.000
_cell.length_b   1.000
_cell.length_c   1.000
_cell.angle_alpha   90.00
_cell.angle_beta   90.00
_cell.angle_gamma   90.00
#
_symmetry.space_group_name_H-M   'P 1'
#
loop_
_entity.id
_entity.type
_entity.pdbx_description
1 polymer ?
#
loop_
_entity_poly.entity_id
_entity_poly.type
_entity_poly.pdbx_seq_one_letter_code
_entity_poly.pdbx_strand_id
1 'polypeptide(L)'
;MNSHEIIPQLKAWFPPDAHKERDLPGSGKWFYIPWQLIRERFDEVCPDWQVSYSTPVYLGDYCTITCTITIAGIAKQGVGNAEILLLSSSGKNMARGTPIERATADAFKNAAEAWGVARYLDEQSDPKTKADFIRYMQRSGDGRAAAFHHRNEGNLPTRSPSTTKATKPFGQPTRPSEISREEWEAKRKQAG
;
A
#
# COMPACT_ATOMS: atom_id res chain seq x y z
N MET A 1 27.42 -3.84 -6.47
CA MET A 1 27.21 -3.55 -5.04
C MET A 1 26.70 -4.83 -4.39
N ASN A 2 27.23 -5.24 -3.24
CA ASN A 2 26.78 -6.50 -2.61
C ASN A 2 25.51 -6.27 -1.77
N SER A 3 24.79 -7.33 -1.42
CA SER A 3 23.55 -7.21 -0.63
C SER A 3 23.76 -6.57 0.75
N HIS A 4 24.95 -6.67 1.34
CA HIS A 4 25.29 -6.03 2.63
C HIS A 4 25.35 -4.50 2.55
N GLU A 5 25.66 -3.94 1.38
CA GLU A 5 25.69 -2.49 1.14
C GLU A 5 24.33 -1.92 0.72
N ILE A 6 23.56 -2.69 -0.06
CA ILE A 6 22.26 -2.27 -0.62
C ILE A 6 21.18 -2.23 0.47
N ILE A 7 21.08 -3.29 1.28
CA ILE A 7 19.97 -3.46 2.22
C ILE A 7 19.88 -2.32 3.26
N PRO A 8 20.99 -1.87 3.88
CA PRO A 8 20.93 -0.74 4.81
C PRO A 8 20.44 0.55 4.16
N GLN A 9 20.82 0.81 2.90
CA GLN A 9 20.41 2.01 2.16
C GLN A 9 18.93 1.96 1.77
N LEU A 10 18.42 0.81 1.35
CA LEU A 10 16.99 0.61 1.10
C LEU A 10 16.13 0.78 2.36
N LYS A 11 16.66 0.35 3.52
CA LYS A 11 16.00 0.50 4.83
C LYS A 11 16.10 1.90 5.42
N ALA A 12 16.94 2.77 4.87
CA ALA A 12 17.09 4.12 5.37
C ALA A 12 15.75 4.86 5.31
N TRP A 13 15.47 5.65 6.33
CA TRP A 13 14.23 6.41 6.39
C TRP A 13 14.22 7.48 5.31
N PHE A 14 13.07 7.68 4.68
CA PHE A 14 12.90 8.74 3.70
C PHE A 14 13.03 10.10 4.38
N PRO A 15 13.46 11.15 3.67
CA PRO A 15 13.48 12.48 4.23
C PRO A 15 12.06 12.92 4.65
N PRO A 16 11.91 13.79 5.66
CA PRO A 16 10.60 14.17 6.20
C PRO A 16 9.59 14.71 5.16
N ASP A 17 10.07 15.47 4.17
CA ASP A 17 9.27 16.07 3.09
C ASP A 17 8.68 15.04 2.11
N ALA A 18 9.31 13.87 2.00
CA ALA A 18 8.80 12.72 1.24
C ALA A 18 7.55 12.09 1.89
N HIS A 19 7.33 12.31 3.20
CA HIS A 19 6.20 11.75 3.92
C HIS A 19 4.92 12.52 3.66
N LYS A 20 3.96 11.85 3.02
CA LYS A 20 2.62 12.40 2.75
C LYS A 20 1.61 11.84 3.75
N GLU A 21 0.55 12.60 3.98
CA GLU A 21 -0.54 12.22 4.87
C GLU A 21 -1.77 11.85 4.05
N ARG A 22 -2.49 10.83 4.49
CA ARG A 22 -3.85 10.53 4.04
C ARG A 22 -4.78 10.45 5.23
N ASP A 23 -6.03 10.85 5.06
CA ASP A 23 -7.06 10.63 6.08
C ASP A 23 -7.53 9.19 6.04
N LEU A 24 -7.80 8.61 7.21
CA LEU A 24 -8.36 7.26 7.34
C LEU A 24 -9.88 7.31 7.47
N PRO A 25 -10.60 6.29 6.96
CA PRO A 25 -12.02 6.12 7.27
C PRO A 25 -12.22 5.97 8.79
N GLY A 26 -13.12 6.77 9.36
CA GLY A 26 -13.45 6.70 10.80
C GLY A 26 -12.65 7.65 11.71
N SER A 27 -11.75 8.47 11.16
CA SER A 27 -10.85 9.45 11.82
C SER A 27 -9.39 9.01 11.88
N GLY A 28 -8.51 10.02 12.02
CA GLY A 28 -7.07 9.85 12.02
C GLY A 28 -6.43 10.07 10.65
N LYS A 29 -5.11 10.25 10.67
CA LYS A 29 -4.27 10.31 9.47
C LYS A 29 -3.42 9.03 9.35
N TRP A 30 -2.68 8.91 8.26
CA TRP A 30 -1.67 7.89 8.09
C TRP A 30 -0.55 8.44 7.21
N PHE A 31 0.70 8.27 7.65
CA PHE A 31 1.83 8.63 6.80
C PHE A 31 2.07 7.54 5.76
N TYR A 32 2.39 7.97 4.54
CA TYR A 32 2.80 7.08 3.46
C TYR A 32 3.87 7.75 2.59
N ILE A 33 4.65 6.92 1.90
CA ILE A 33 5.56 7.37 0.84
C ILE A 33 4.88 7.10 -0.52
N PRO A 34 4.77 8.10 -1.42
CA PRO A 34 4.36 7.88 -2.79
C PRO A 34 5.25 6.83 -3.46
N TRP A 35 4.63 5.88 -4.17
CA TRP A 35 5.36 4.76 -4.77
C TRP A 35 6.42 5.19 -5.81
N GLN A 36 6.30 6.39 -6.38
CA GLN A 36 7.32 7.00 -7.24
C GLN A 36 8.64 7.21 -6.48
N LEU A 37 8.59 7.76 -5.26
CA LEU A 37 9.80 7.96 -4.44
C LEU A 37 10.43 6.64 -4.00
N ILE A 38 9.61 5.60 -3.79
CA ILE A 38 10.11 4.24 -3.52
C ILE A 38 10.89 3.72 -4.73
N ARG A 39 10.38 3.95 -5.95
CA ARG A 39 11.08 3.56 -7.18
C ARG A 39 12.39 4.31 -7.37
N GLU A 40 12.36 5.62 -7.18
CA GLU A 40 13.56 6.47 -7.24
C GLU A 40 14.64 5.98 -6.26
N ARG A 41 14.24 5.56 -5.04
CA ARG A 41 15.17 4.94 -4.08
C ARG A 41 15.84 3.67 -4.63
N PHE A 42 15.12 2.81 -5.34
CA PHE A 42 15.73 1.64 -5.99
C PHE A 42 16.68 2.06 -7.12
N ASP A 43 16.26 3.00 -7.96
CA ASP A 43 17.09 3.53 -9.06
C ASP A 43 18.41 4.13 -8.54
N GLU A 44 18.38 4.82 -7.39
CA GLU A 44 19.55 5.40 -6.75
C GLU A 44 20.47 4.35 -6.10
N VAL A 45 19.89 3.43 -5.31
CA VAL A 45 20.66 2.51 -4.46
C VAL A 45 21.17 1.30 -5.23
N CYS A 46 20.39 0.81 -6.20
CA CYS A 46 20.67 -0.41 -6.95
C CYS A 46 20.17 -0.29 -8.40
N PRO A 47 20.85 0.46 -9.29
CA PRO A 47 20.35 0.76 -10.64
C PRO A 47 20.07 -0.46 -11.54
N ASP A 48 20.65 -1.61 -11.20
CA ASP A 48 20.49 -2.91 -11.90
C ASP A 48 19.33 -3.77 -11.36
N TRP A 49 18.52 -3.21 -10.46
CA TRP A 49 17.31 -3.87 -9.96
C TRP A 49 16.33 -4.20 -11.10
N GLN A 50 15.58 -5.28 -10.93
CA GLN A 50 14.58 -5.70 -11.89
C GLN A 50 13.21 -5.78 -11.22
N VAL A 51 12.17 -5.51 -12.01
CA VAL A 51 10.79 -5.64 -11.59
C VAL A 51 9.97 -6.38 -12.63
N SER A 52 9.14 -7.31 -12.16
CA SER A 52 8.14 -7.98 -12.99
C SER A 52 6.81 -8.03 -12.28
N TYR A 53 5.73 -8.03 -13.06
CA TYR A 53 4.37 -8.08 -12.57
C TYR A 53 3.65 -9.28 -13.17
N SER A 54 2.77 -9.90 -12.39
CA SER A 54 1.83 -10.90 -12.92
C SER A 54 0.78 -10.24 -13.81
N THR A 55 0.12 -11.04 -14.64
CA THR A 55 -1.16 -10.66 -15.23
C THR A 55 -2.14 -10.29 -14.11
N PRO A 56 -3.01 -9.27 -14.29
CA PRO A 56 -4.07 -8.97 -13.34
C PRO A 56 -5.05 -10.14 -13.21
N VAL A 57 -5.38 -10.50 -11.97
CA VAL A 57 -6.39 -11.52 -11.64
C VAL A 57 -7.54 -10.86 -10.89
N TYR A 58 -8.77 -11.05 -11.37
CA TYR A 58 -9.97 -10.51 -10.74
C TYR A 58 -10.61 -11.56 -9.82
N LEU A 59 -10.64 -11.28 -8.53
CA LEU A 59 -11.19 -12.14 -7.49
C LEU A 59 -12.33 -11.41 -6.78
N GLY A 60 -13.57 -11.75 -7.12
CA GLY A 60 -14.75 -11.05 -6.63
C GLY A 60 -14.73 -9.58 -7.04
N ASP A 61 -14.78 -8.67 -6.05
CA ASP A 61 -14.77 -7.23 -6.28
C ASP A 61 -13.35 -6.62 -6.29
N TYR A 62 -12.30 -7.44 -6.37
CA TYR A 62 -10.91 -6.99 -6.35
C TYR A 62 -10.16 -7.37 -7.63
N CYS A 63 -9.30 -6.45 -8.08
CA CYS A 63 -8.19 -6.71 -8.99
C CYS A 63 -6.94 -6.99 -8.16
N THR A 64 -6.22 -8.06 -8.47
CA THR A 64 -5.01 -8.48 -7.75
C THR A 64 -3.83 -8.62 -8.71
N ILE A 65 -2.65 -8.19 -8.26
CA ILE A 65 -1.39 -8.24 -9.02
C ILE A 65 -0.28 -8.66 -8.07
N THR A 66 0.62 -9.54 -8.51
CA THR A 66 1.85 -9.86 -7.80
C THR A 66 3.00 -9.10 -8.43
N CYS A 67 3.79 -8.39 -7.63
CA CYS A 67 5.04 -7.75 -8.05
C CYS A 67 6.22 -8.57 -7.51
N THR A 68 7.24 -8.78 -8.35
CA THR A 68 8.52 -9.37 -7.97
C THR A 68 9.62 -8.35 -8.20
N ILE A 69 10.38 -8.05 -7.15
CA ILE A 69 11.58 -7.21 -7.22
C ILE A 69 12.80 -8.11 -7.03
N THR A 70 13.73 -8.06 -7.99
CA THR A 70 14.97 -8.84 -7.97
C THR A 70 16.17 -7.91 -7.85
N ILE A 71 17.02 -8.18 -6.86
CA ILE A 71 18.28 -7.46 -6.59
C ILE A 71 19.38 -8.49 -6.42
N ALA A 72 20.48 -8.35 -7.17
CA ALA A 72 21.64 -9.25 -7.10
C ALA A 72 21.26 -10.74 -7.15
N GLY A 73 20.28 -11.10 -7.99
CA GLY A 73 19.80 -12.49 -8.15
C GLY A 73 18.82 -12.99 -7.08
N ILE A 74 18.53 -12.21 -6.04
CA ILE A 74 17.55 -12.56 -5.01
C ILE A 74 16.22 -11.88 -5.36
N ALA A 75 15.15 -12.66 -5.44
CA ALA A 75 13.80 -12.17 -5.72
C ALA A 75 12.94 -12.12 -4.45
N LYS A 76 12.18 -11.04 -4.27
CA LYS A 76 11.13 -10.94 -3.26
C LYS A 76 9.83 -10.47 -3.88
N GLN A 77 8.72 -10.91 -3.33
CA GLN A 77 7.40 -10.68 -3.88
C GLN A 77 6.48 -9.95 -2.92
N GLY A 78 5.55 -9.19 -3.49
CA GLY A 78 4.45 -8.56 -2.78
C GLY A 78 3.18 -8.63 -3.62
N VAL A 79 2.06 -8.95 -2.97
CA VAL A 79 0.74 -8.96 -3.61
C VAL A 79 0.06 -7.63 -3.34
N GLY A 80 -0.42 -6.99 -4.39
CA GLY A 80 -1.26 -5.80 -4.31
C GLY A 80 -2.67 -6.11 -4.74
N ASN A 81 -3.61 -5.35 -4.19
CA ASN A 81 -5.00 -5.44 -4.61
C ASN A 81 -5.65 -4.06 -4.68
N ALA A 82 -6.71 -3.96 -5.48
CA ALA A 82 -7.54 -2.79 -5.54
C ALA A 82 -8.99 -3.18 -5.82
N GLU A 83 -9.93 -2.53 -5.15
CA GLU A 83 -11.35 -2.68 -5.48
C GLU A 83 -11.59 -2.32 -6.95
N ILE A 84 -12.44 -3.07 -7.62
CA ILE A 84 -12.80 -2.86 -9.02
C ILE A 84 -13.59 -1.56 -9.17
N LEU A 85 -14.50 -1.30 -8.23
CA LEU A 85 -15.32 -0.09 -8.14
C LEU A 85 -15.11 0.55 -6.78
N LEU A 86 -14.73 1.83 -6.78
CA LEU A 86 -14.61 2.62 -5.56
C LEU A 86 -15.67 3.72 -5.61
N LEU A 87 -16.84 3.48 -5.02
CA LEU A 87 -17.97 4.40 -5.10
C LEU A 87 -18.12 5.23 -3.82
N SER A 88 -18.55 6.49 -3.94
CA SER A 88 -18.98 7.30 -2.80
C SER A 88 -20.32 6.79 -2.24
N SER A 89 -20.74 7.34 -1.10
CA SER A 89 -22.10 7.12 -0.57
C SER A 89 -23.22 7.55 -1.53
N SER A 90 -22.91 8.45 -2.47
CA SER A 90 -23.82 8.89 -3.54
C SER A 90 -23.66 8.10 -4.84
N GLY A 91 -22.91 6.99 -4.84
CA GLY A 91 -22.71 6.14 -6.02
C GLY A 91 -21.70 6.68 -7.04
N LYS A 92 -21.01 7.79 -6.76
CA LYS A 92 -20.04 8.38 -7.68
C LYS A 92 -18.72 7.63 -7.62
N ASN A 93 -18.11 7.33 -8.77
CA ASN A 93 -16.77 6.76 -8.80
C ASN A 93 -15.73 7.74 -8.22
N MET A 94 -15.03 7.29 -7.18
CA MET A 94 -13.98 7.99 -6.44
C MET A 94 -12.58 7.49 -6.79
N ALA A 95 -12.47 6.49 -7.67
CA ALA A 95 -11.19 5.94 -8.07
C ALA A 95 -10.33 6.98 -8.80
N ARG A 96 -9.06 7.08 -8.42
CA ARG A 96 -8.01 7.68 -9.25
C ARG A 96 -7.24 6.55 -9.93
N GLY A 97 -7.30 6.50 -11.25
CA GLY A 97 -6.73 5.42 -12.05
C GLY A 97 -7.61 4.17 -12.09
N THR A 98 -7.20 3.21 -12.91
CA THR A 98 -7.82 1.90 -13.07
C THR A 98 -7.54 0.98 -11.88
N PRO A 99 -8.35 -0.07 -11.65
CA PRO A 99 -8.04 -1.10 -10.66
C PRO A 99 -6.66 -1.74 -10.86
N ILE A 100 -6.26 -1.95 -12.12
CA ILE A 100 -4.95 -2.48 -12.49
C ILE A 100 -3.84 -1.55 -12.00
N GLU A 101 -3.88 -0.26 -12.35
CA GLU A 101 -2.84 0.70 -11.93
C GLU A 101 -2.71 0.79 -10.40
N ARG A 102 -3.85 0.78 -9.70
CA ARG A 102 -3.86 0.81 -8.23
C ARG A 102 -3.30 -0.47 -7.63
N ALA A 103 -3.70 -1.64 -8.14
CA ALA A 103 -3.18 -2.93 -7.69
C ALA A 103 -1.69 -3.06 -7.99
N THR A 104 -1.20 -2.55 -9.14
CA THR A 104 0.23 -2.50 -9.49
C THR A 104 1.01 -1.66 -8.50
N ALA A 105 0.54 -0.44 -8.21
CA ALA A 105 1.20 0.45 -7.25
C ALA A 105 1.21 -0.15 -5.84
N ASP A 106 0.13 -0.84 -5.45
CA ASP A 106 0.05 -1.54 -4.18
C ASP A 106 1.02 -2.73 -4.10
N ALA A 107 1.06 -3.55 -5.16
CA ALA A 107 1.96 -4.71 -5.26
C ALA A 107 3.42 -4.30 -5.21
N PHE A 108 3.77 -3.21 -5.91
CA PHE A 108 5.12 -2.65 -5.88
C PHE A 108 5.54 -2.21 -4.49
N LYS A 109 4.68 -1.47 -3.76
CA LYS A 109 4.95 -1.06 -2.37
C LYS A 109 5.15 -2.27 -1.47
N ASN A 110 4.31 -3.30 -1.59
CA ASN A 110 4.41 -4.50 -0.75
C ASN A 110 5.67 -5.32 -1.09
N ALA A 111 6.08 -5.38 -2.36
CA ALA A 111 7.34 -6.03 -2.74
C ALA A 111 8.55 -5.22 -2.24
N ALA A 112 8.49 -3.89 -2.28
CA ALA A 112 9.52 -3.00 -1.77
C ALA A 112 9.65 -3.08 -0.23
N GLU A 113 8.52 -3.18 0.47
CA GLU A 113 8.48 -3.41 1.91
C GLU A 113 9.25 -4.68 2.28
N ALA A 114 9.15 -5.76 1.49
CA ALA A 114 9.90 -7.00 1.74
C ALA A 114 11.43 -6.81 1.73
N TRP A 115 11.93 -5.78 1.04
CA TRP A 115 13.33 -5.32 1.06
C TRP A 115 13.65 -4.36 2.21
N GLY A 116 12.63 -3.87 2.91
CA GLY A 116 12.71 -3.00 4.07
C GLY A 116 12.40 -1.53 3.76
N VAL A 117 12.06 -1.21 2.50
CA VAL A 117 11.78 0.16 2.07
C VAL A 117 10.51 0.66 2.71
N ALA A 118 10.58 1.79 3.40
CA ALA A 118 9.45 2.41 4.11
C ALA A 118 8.73 1.52 5.14
N ARG A 119 9.29 0.36 5.52
CA ARG A 119 8.69 -0.62 6.44
C ARG A 119 8.29 -0.03 7.80
N TYR A 120 9.05 0.95 8.29
CA TYR A 120 8.76 1.66 9.54
C TYR A 120 7.39 2.36 9.54
N LEU A 121 6.80 2.61 8.36
CA LEU A 121 5.46 3.19 8.24
C LEU A 121 4.33 2.18 8.45
N ASP A 122 4.56 0.87 8.28
CA ASP A 122 3.53 -0.13 8.57
C ASP A 122 3.41 -0.39 10.08
N GLU A 123 4.46 -0.08 10.82
CA GLU A 123 4.55 -0.20 12.27
C GLU A 123 4.20 1.12 13.00
N GLN A 124 3.46 2.04 12.36
CA GLN A 124 3.03 3.30 12.99
C GLN A 124 2.19 3.12 14.26
N SER A 125 1.63 1.91 14.47
CA SER A 125 0.92 1.53 15.69
C SER A 125 1.80 0.91 16.78
N ASP A 126 3.02 0.47 16.45
CA ASP A 126 3.97 -0.03 17.46
C ASP A 126 4.51 1.15 18.29
N PRO A 127 4.42 1.11 19.64
CA PRO A 127 4.83 2.24 20.47
C PRO A 127 6.28 2.69 20.26
N LYS A 128 7.21 1.76 20.01
CA LYS A 128 8.62 2.06 19.87
C LYS A 128 8.90 2.66 18.49
N THR A 129 8.47 2.00 17.42
CA THR A 129 8.66 2.51 16.05
C THR A 129 7.98 3.87 15.88
N LYS A 130 6.80 4.06 16.48
CA LYS A 130 6.08 5.35 16.51
C LYS A 130 6.89 6.44 17.20
N ALA A 131 7.45 6.19 18.39
CA ALA A 131 8.26 7.16 19.11
C ALA A 131 9.54 7.53 18.33
N ASP A 132 10.19 6.55 17.71
CA ASP A 132 11.34 6.76 16.85
C ASP A 132 10.97 7.62 15.63
N PHE A 133 9.80 7.37 15.02
CA PHE A 133 9.28 8.14 13.89
C PHE A 133 9.04 9.60 14.24
N ILE A 134 8.41 9.85 15.38
CA ILE A 134 8.18 11.21 15.87
C ILE A 134 9.50 11.93 16.12
N ARG A 135 10.46 11.29 16.80
CA ARG A 135 11.78 11.87 17.08
C ARG A 135 12.56 12.17 15.80
N TYR A 136 12.45 11.34 14.79
CA TYR A 136 13.08 11.59 13.49
C TYR A 136 12.49 12.82 12.80
N MET A 137 11.17 12.89 12.66
CA MET A 137 10.49 14.01 11.99
C MET A 137 10.77 15.33 12.72
N GLN A 138 10.70 15.32 14.05
CA GLN A 138 10.98 16.50 14.88
C GLN A 138 12.43 17.00 14.78
N ARG A 139 13.42 16.10 14.67
CA ARG A 139 14.83 16.50 14.51
C ARG A 139 15.08 17.31 13.24
N SER A 140 14.20 17.19 12.25
CA SER A 140 14.24 17.96 11.01
C SER A 140 13.29 19.17 11.02
N GLY A 141 12.70 19.50 12.17
CA GLY A 141 11.73 20.59 12.30
C GLY A 141 10.30 20.24 11.84
N ASP A 142 10.02 18.98 11.49
CA ASP A 142 8.70 18.54 11.05
C ASP A 142 7.86 18.04 12.25
N GLY A 143 6.95 18.88 12.72
CA GLY A 143 6.05 18.58 13.84
C GLY A 143 4.83 17.71 13.49
N ARG A 144 4.63 17.34 12.21
CA ARG A 144 3.40 16.66 11.76
C ARG A 144 3.21 15.31 12.42
N ALA A 145 4.28 14.53 12.62
CA ALA A 145 4.22 13.23 13.30
C ALA A 145 3.83 13.34 14.78
N ALA A 146 4.27 14.41 15.47
CA ALA A 146 3.85 14.68 16.85
C ALA A 146 2.39 15.14 16.92
N ALA A 147 1.98 16.03 16.03
CA ALA A 147 0.58 16.46 15.92
C ALA A 147 -0.35 15.29 15.57
N PHE A 148 0.12 14.38 14.71
CA PHE A 148 -0.53 13.12 14.40
C PHE A 148 -0.72 12.25 15.64
N HIS A 149 0.32 12.07 16.44
CA HIS A 149 0.25 11.30 17.70
C HIS A 149 -0.85 11.84 18.62
N HIS A 150 -0.82 13.14 18.92
CA HIS A 150 -1.79 13.76 19.82
C HIS A 150 -3.23 13.71 19.30
N ARG A 151 -3.45 13.81 17.97
CA ARG A 151 -4.80 13.71 17.38
C ARG A 151 -5.35 12.30 17.35
N ASN A 152 -4.47 11.30 17.38
CA ASN A 152 -4.82 9.89 17.32
C ASN A 152 -4.88 9.20 18.70
N GLU A 153 -4.44 9.87 19.76
CA GLU A 153 -4.67 9.44 21.15
C GLU A 153 -6.18 9.31 21.38
N GLY A 154 -6.67 8.05 21.38
CA GLY A 154 -8.08 7.70 21.57
C GLY A 154 -8.82 7.13 20.35
N ASN A 155 -8.29 7.24 19.13
CA ASN A 155 -9.04 6.95 17.88
C ASN A 155 -8.29 6.14 16.82
N LEU A 156 -7.11 5.58 17.12
CA LEU A 156 -6.48 4.65 16.17
C LEU A 156 -7.40 3.44 15.99
N PRO A 157 -7.73 3.03 14.76
CA PRO A 157 -8.21 1.69 14.55
C PRO A 157 -7.08 0.76 15.04
N THR A 158 -7.31 0.08 16.17
CA THR A 158 -6.67 -1.21 16.36
C THR A 158 -6.88 -1.95 15.05
N ARG A 159 -5.84 -2.60 14.52
CA ARG A 159 -6.01 -3.53 13.39
C ARG A 159 -6.92 -4.66 13.88
N SER A 160 -8.23 -4.39 13.91
CA SER A 160 -9.25 -5.38 14.04
C SER A 160 -9.11 -6.20 12.76
N PRO A 161 -8.91 -7.53 12.85
CA PRO A 161 -9.05 -8.38 11.67
C PRO A 161 -10.36 -7.96 11.02
N SER A 162 -10.32 -7.60 9.74
CA SER A 162 -11.42 -7.01 8.98
C SER A 162 -12.76 -7.44 9.58
N THR A 163 -13.44 -6.55 10.29
CA THR A 163 -14.84 -6.77 10.62
C THR A 163 -15.58 -6.63 9.31
N THR A 164 -15.61 -7.73 8.57
CA THR A 164 -16.66 -8.06 7.63
C THR A 164 -17.95 -7.71 8.35
N LYS A 165 -18.60 -6.62 7.92
CA LYS A 165 -20.03 -6.46 8.20
C LYS A 165 -20.66 -7.76 7.75
N ALA A 166 -21.27 -8.47 8.69
CA ALA A 166 -21.91 -9.75 8.45
C ALA A 166 -22.91 -9.63 7.29
N THR A 167 -22.48 -10.01 6.11
CA THR A 167 -23.38 -10.41 5.04
C THR A 167 -23.92 -11.79 5.41
N LYS A 168 -25.22 -11.96 5.15
CA LYS A 168 -26.04 -13.15 5.45
C LYS A 168 -25.30 -14.47 5.19
N PRO A 169 -25.61 -15.55 5.94
CA PRO A 169 -24.89 -16.82 5.84
C PRO A 169 -24.87 -17.30 4.38
N PHE A 170 -23.66 -17.37 3.82
CA PHE A 170 -23.46 -17.89 2.48
C PHE A 170 -23.70 -19.40 2.49
N GLY A 171 -24.59 -19.83 1.59
CA GLY A 171 -24.61 -21.20 1.11
C GLY A 171 -23.24 -21.59 0.53
N GLN A 172 -23.02 -22.89 0.41
CA GLN A 172 -21.77 -23.57 0.05
C GLN A 172 -20.88 -22.83 -0.99
N PRO A 173 -19.55 -22.95 -0.87
CA PRO A 173 -18.60 -22.18 -1.66
C PRO A 173 -18.64 -22.60 -3.13
N THR A 174 -19.19 -21.73 -3.99
CA THR A 174 -18.90 -21.76 -5.42
C THR A 174 -17.52 -21.14 -5.66
N ARG A 175 -16.69 -21.81 -6.45
CA ARG A 175 -15.33 -21.38 -6.81
C ARG A 175 -15.30 -19.91 -7.29
N PRO A 176 -14.23 -19.14 -7.05
CA PRO A 176 -14.11 -17.78 -7.58
C PRO A 176 -14.15 -17.85 -9.11
N SER A 177 -15.18 -17.30 -9.73
CA SER A 177 -15.21 -17.11 -11.18
C SER A 177 -14.31 -15.92 -11.51
N GLU A 178 -13.24 -16.16 -12.26
CA GLU A 178 -12.48 -15.12 -12.94
C GLU A 178 -13.44 -14.36 -13.87
N ILE A 179 -13.69 -13.08 -13.58
CA ILE A 179 -14.52 -12.26 -14.47
C ILE A 179 -13.67 -11.77 -15.64
N SER A 180 -14.24 -11.81 -16.84
CA SER A 180 -13.52 -11.42 -18.05
C SER A 180 -13.38 -9.90 -18.17
N ARG A 181 -12.43 -9.44 -18.99
CA ARG A 181 -12.25 -8.00 -19.30
C ARG A 181 -13.53 -7.37 -19.88
N GLU A 182 -14.29 -8.12 -20.66
CA GLU A 182 -15.54 -7.67 -21.27
C GLU A 182 -16.65 -7.50 -20.23
N GLU A 183 -16.72 -8.41 -19.25
CA GLU A 183 -17.63 -8.28 -18.10
C GLU A 183 -17.28 -7.07 -17.23
N TRP A 184 -16.00 -6.75 -17.10
CA TRP A 184 -15.53 -5.52 -16.45
C TRP A 184 -15.99 -4.25 -17.21
N GLU A 185 -15.82 -4.21 -18.53
CA GLU A 185 -16.26 -3.07 -19.36
C GLU A 185 -17.78 -2.87 -19.31
N ALA A 186 -18.55 -3.96 -19.23
CA ALA A 186 -20.01 -3.91 -19.08
C ALA A 186 -20.44 -3.32 -17.72
N LYS A 187 -19.82 -3.77 -16.61
CA LYS A 187 -20.11 -3.21 -15.27
C LYS A 187 -19.76 -1.73 -15.16
N ARG A 188 -18.69 -1.28 -15.83
CA ARG A 188 -18.30 0.13 -15.88
C ARG A 188 -19.34 1.01 -16.59
N LYS A 189 -20.02 0.51 -17.64
CA LYS A 189 -21.05 1.26 -18.38
C LYS A 189 -22.37 1.37 -17.62
N GLN A 190 -22.68 0.45 -16.72
CA GLN A 190 -23.92 0.47 -15.93
C GLN A 190 -23.84 1.37 -14.69
N ALA A 191 -22.64 1.74 -14.25
CA ALA A 191 -22.41 2.63 -13.10
C ALA A 191 -22.20 4.11 -13.51
N GLY A 192 -22.49 4.44 -14.77
CA GLY A 192 -22.39 5.79 -15.33
C GLY A 192 -23.71 6.56 -15.25
#